data_AF-A0A0S2K0R4-F1
#
_entry.id   AF-A0A0S2K0R4-F1
#
_cell.length_a   1.000
_cell.length_b   1.000
_cell.length_c   1.000
_cell.angle_alpha   90.00
_cell.angle_beta   90.00
_cell.angle_gamma   90.00
#
_symmetry.space_group_name_H-M   'P 1'
#
loop_
_entity.id
_entity.type
_entity.pdbx_description
1 polymer ?
#
loop_
_entity_poly.entity_id
_entity_poly.type
_entity_poly.pdbx_seq_one_letter_code
_entity_poly.pdbx_strand_id
1 'polypeptide(L)'
;MSKIVIRRFLKDITQHFPEAVPLMEQHEKWAYTSRFEAFSELTNQAFNSGDIDKAIAYLNYMSDKFESASGIEAEYIDVYYVEHLFFSCTTQGIDLGWSLVPKNLQQLYINFHGLAPNKKL
;
A
#
# COMPACT_ATOMS: atom_id res chain seq x y z
N MET A 1 -3.22 -6.84 22.17
CA MET A 1 -4.31 -6.98 21.16
C MET A 1 -3.89 -6.48 19.78
N SER A 2 -3.34 -5.26 19.64
CA SER A 2 -2.89 -4.67 18.36
C SER A 2 -2.02 -5.59 17.49
N LYS A 3 -0.96 -6.21 18.04
CA LYS A 3 -0.07 -7.11 17.27
C LYS A 3 -0.78 -8.33 16.66
N ILE A 4 -1.84 -8.83 17.28
CA ILE A 4 -2.60 -9.98 16.76
C ILE A 4 -3.45 -9.53 15.56
N VAL A 5 -4.07 -8.35 15.65
CA VAL A 5 -4.87 -7.76 14.58
C VAL A 5 -4.00 -7.55 13.34
N ILE A 6 -2.85 -6.89 13.49
CA ILE A 6 -1.94 -6.62 12.38
C ILE A 6 -1.34 -7.90 11.78
N ARG A 7 -1.00 -8.89 12.62
CA ARG A 7 -0.55 -10.19 12.12
C ARG A 7 -1.62 -10.89 11.27
N ARG A 8 -2.90 -10.79 11.66
CA ARG A 8 -4.01 -11.33 10.87
C ARG A 8 -4.15 -10.56 9.56
N PHE A 9 -4.08 -9.24 9.61
CA PHE A 9 -4.17 -8.41 8.43
C PHE A 9 -3.06 -8.72 7.40
N LEU A 10 -1.80 -8.86 7.84
CA LEU A 10 -0.71 -9.32 6.96
C LEU A 10 -0.96 -10.71 6.39
N LYS A 11 -1.50 -11.63 7.20
CA LYS A 11 -1.86 -12.97 6.73
C LYS A 11 -2.93 -12.87 5.64
N ASP A 12 -3.96 -12.08 5.85
CA ASP A 12 -5.06 -11.90 4.90
C ASP A 12 -4.53 -11.32 3.57
N ILE A 13 -3.63 -10.33 3.62
CA ILE A 13 -2.95 -9.81 2.43
C ILE A 13 -2.25 -10.94 1.67
N THR A 14 -1.40 -11.72 2.34
CA THR A 14 -0.64 -12.80 1.68
C THR A 14 -1.51 -13.96 1.19
N GLN A 15 -2.73 -14.10 1.70
CA GLN A 15 -3.69 -15.09 1.20
C GLN A 15 -4.41 -14.61 -0.06
N HIS A 16 -4.70 -13.31 -0.16
CA HIS A 16 -5.31 -12.72 -1.35
C HIS A 16 -4.28 -12.47 -2.47
N PHE A 17 -3.05 -12.12 -2.08
CA PHE A 17 -1.95 -11.77 -2.98
C PHE A 17 -0.70 -12.57 -2.63
N PRO A 18 -0.61 -13.85 -3.05
CA PRO A 18 0.55 -14.70 -2.78
C PRO A 18 1.87 -14.11 -3.31
N GLU A 19 1.84 -13.28 -4.34
CA GLU A 19 2.98 -12.57 -4.90
C GLU A 19 3.58 -11.50 -3.96
N ALA A 20 2.87 -11.09 -2.90
CA ALA A 20 3.41 -10.22 -1.87
C ALA A 20 4.37 -10.94 -0.92
N VAL A 21 4.27 -12.27 -0.81
CA VAL A 21 5.06 -13.08 0.13
C VAL A 21 6.56 -12.88 -0.06
N PRO A 22 7.14 -12.99 -1.28
CA PRO A 22 8.59 -12.87 -1.46
C PRO A 22 9.16 -11.51 -1.05
N LEU A 23 8.38 -10.42 -1.18
CA LEU A 23 8.80 -9.09 -0.74
C LEU A 23 8.67 -8.97 0.78
N MET A 24 7.55 -9.40 1.34
CA MET A 24 7.31 -9.34 2.79
C MET A 24 8.27 -10.22 3.60
N GLU A 25 8.70 -11.36 3.07
CA GLU A 25 9.62 -12.29 3.78
C GLU A 25 11.09 -11.86 3.73
N GLN A 26 11.43 -10.79 3.03
CA GLN A 26 12.75 -10.12 3.17
C GLN A 26 12.89 -9.43 4.52
N HIS A 27 11.77 -9.19 5.20
CA HIS A 27 11.72 -8.59 6.52
C HIS A 27 11.44 -9.65 7.58
N GLU A 28 11.98 -9.39 8.77
CA GLU A 28 11.72 -10.23 9.94
C GLU A 28 10.21 -10.39 10.21
N LYS A 29 9.80 -11.56 10.71
CA LYS A 29 8.37 -11.87 10.95
C LYS A 29 7.69 -10.87 11.89
N TRP A 30 8.45 -10.22 12.76
CA TRP A 30 7.97 -9.22 13.72
C TRP A 30 8.00 -7.78 13.19
N ALA A 31 8.64 -7.52 12.04
CA ALA A 31 8.77 -6.20 11.42
C ALA A 31 7.50 -5.84 10.62
N TYR A 32 6.37 -5.73 11.30
CA TYR A 32 5.07 -5.57 10.65
C TYR A 32 4.97 -4.32 9.77
N THR A 33 5.58 -3.21 10.19
CA THR A 33 5.58 -1.94 9.45
C THR A 33 6.25 -2.11 8.09
N SER A 34 7.49 -2.66 8.08
CA SER A 34 8.23 -2.93 6.84
C SER A 34 7.53 -3.93 5.94
N ARG A 35 6.77 -4.87 6.49
CA ARG A 35 5.98 -5.81 5.69
C ARG A 35 4.77 -5.14 5.02
N PHE A 36 4.19 -4.10 5.62
CA PHE A 36 3.18 -3.26 4.95
C PHE A 36 3.81 -2.37 3.88
N GLU A 37 4.95 -1.76 4.18
CA GLU A 37 5.73 -0.98 3.20
C GLU A 37 6.08 -1.86 1.99
N ALA A 38 6.48 -3.11 2.20
CA ALA A 38 6.72 -4.07 1.12
C ALA A 38 5.49 -4.35 0.24
N PHE A 39 4.27 -4.29 0.78
CA PHE A 39 3.05 -4.40 -0.02
C PHE A 39 2.74 -3.11 -0.80
N SER A 40 3.04 -1.95 -0.22
CA SER A 40 3.00 -0.68 -0.94
C SER A 40 4.03 -0.66 -2.07
N GLU A 41 5.23 -1.20 -1.84
CA GLU A 41 6.27 -1.36 -2.84
C GLU A 41 5.83 -2.28 -3.99
N LEU A 42 5.10 -3.36 -3.70
CA LEU A 42 4.49 -4.20 -4.74
C LEU A 42 3.49 -3.41 -5.61
N THR A 43 2.77 -2.47 -5.00
CA THR A 43 1.85 -1.57 -5.70
C THR A 43 2.62 -0.58 -6.59
N ASN A 44 3.73 -0.02 -6.08
CA ASN A 44 4.63 0.83 -6.86
C ASN A 44 5.23 0.09 -8.07
N GLN A 45 5.60 -1.18 -7.89
CA GLN A 45 6.10 -2.03 -8.97
C GLN A 45 5.04 -2.25 -10.04
N ALA A 46 3.78 -2.49 -9.67
CA ALA A 46 2.67 -2.61 -10.62
C ALA A 46 2.43 -1.31 -11.40
N PHE A 47 2.52 -0.15 -10.75
CA PHE A 47 2.48 1.13 -11.46
C PHE A 47 3.61 1.28 -12.48
N ASN A 48 4.85 0.96 -12.07
CA ASN A 48 6.03 1.08 -12.92
C ASN A 48 6.03 0.12 -14.10
N SER A 49 5.48 -1.09 -13.94
CA SER A 49 5.39 -2.08 -15.01
C SER A 49 4.17 -1.89 -15.92
N GLY A 50 3.23 -1.01 -15.54
CA GLY A 50 1.96 -0.84 -16.25
C GLY A 50 0.98 -1.98 -16.03
N ASP A 51 1.13 -2.78 -14.97
CA ASP A 51 0.20 -3.85 -14.60
C ASP A 51 -1.03 -3.25 -13.86
N ILE A 52 -1.93 -2.67 -14.66
CA ILE A 52 -3.10 -1.94 -14.18
C ILE A 52 -4.01 -2.84 -13.34
N ASP A 53 -4.20 -4.09 -13.75
CA ASP A 53 -5.10 -5.02 -13.06
C ASP A 53 -4.62 -5.31 -11.64
N LYS A 54 -3.31 -5.57 -11.46
CA LYS A 54 -2.74 -5.77 -10.12
C LYS A 54 -2.75 -4.49 -9.30
N ALA A 55 -2.38 -3.37 -9.91
CA ALA A 55 -2.40 -2.08 -9.23
C ALA A 55 -3.79 -1.77 -8.66
N ILE A 56 -4.85 -1.93 -9.47
CA ILE A 56 -6.24 -1.75 -9.04
C ILE A 56 -6.61 -2.76 -7.95
N ALA A 57 -6.23 -4.03 -8.08
CA ALA A 57 -6.56 -5.06 -7.09
C ALA A 57 -5.99 -4.73 -5.70
N TYR A 58 -4.72 -4.32 -5.62
CA TYR A 58 -4.08 -3.98 -4.34
C TYR A 58 -4.68 -2.71 -3.73
N LEU A 59 -4.90 -1.68 -4.55
CA LEU A 59 -5.49 -0.42 -4.14
C LEU A 59 -6.92 -0.59 -3.63
N ASN A 60 -7.75 -1.36 -4.34
CA ASN A 60 -9.13 -1.63 -3.93
C ASN A 60 -9.17 -2.42 -2.63
N TYR A 61 -8.31 -3.44 -2.48
CA TYR A 61 -8.24 -4.19 -1.23
C TYR A 61 -7.92 -3.28 -0.04
N MET A 62 -6.96 -2.35 -0.18
CA MET A 62 -6.64 -1.41 0.89
C MET A 62 -7.73 -0.38 1.12
N SER A 63 -8.36 0.12 0.06
CA SER A 63 -9.50 1.04 0.15
C SER A 63 -10.67 0.41 0.90
N ASP A 64 -11.11 -0.77 0.50
CA ASP A 64 -12.24 -1.47 1.10
C ASP A 64 -11.95 -1.85 2.55
N LYS A 65 -10.71 -2.28 2.82
CA LYS A 65 -10.27 -2.59 4.18
C LYS A 65 -10.26 -1.35 5.06
N PHE A 66 -9.90 -0.17 4.54
CA PHE A 66 -9.88 1.07 5.30
C PHE A 66 -11.28 1.48 5.78
N GLU A 67 -12.34 1.26 4.99
CA GLU A 67 -13.71 1.61 5.38
C GLU A 67 -14.22 0.87 6.63
N SER A 68 -13.68 -0.33 6.88
CA SER A 68 -14.07 -1.19 8.01
C SER A 68 -12.94 -1.39 9.03
N ALA A 69 -11.81 -0.69 8.87
CA ALA A 69 -10.62 -0.87 9.67
C ALA A 69 -10.83 -0.48 11.13
N SER A 70 -10.31 -1.29 12.05
CA SER A 70 -10.09 -0.84 13.42
C SER A 70 -9.02 0.26 13.46
N GLY A 71 -8.94 1.03 14.55
CA GLY A 71 -8.00 2.16 14.65
C GLY A 71 -6.54 1.81 14.30
N ILE A 72 -6.05 0.64 14.74
CA ILE A 72 -4.68 0.21 14.41
C ILE A 72 -4.53 -0.26 12.96
N GLU A 73 -5.57 -0.85 12.35
CA GLU A 73 -5.51 -1.23 10.93
C GLU A 73 -5.53 0.03 10.05
N ALA A 74 -6.34 1.02 10.43
CA ALA A 74 -6.41 2.30 9.75
C ALA A 74 -5.05 3.03 9.82
N GLU A 75 -4.41 3.06 10.99
CA GLU A 75 -3.05 3.58 11.16
C GLU A 75 -2.04 2.86 10.26
N TYR A 76 -2.13 1.54 10.14
CA TYR A 76 -1.21 0.78 9.29
C TYR A 76 -1.42 1.03 7.79
N ILE A 77 -2.67 1.23 7.36
CA ILE A 77 -2.98 1.60 5.98
C ILE A 77 -2.47 3.02 5.71
N ASP A 78 -2.78 3.97 6.58
CA ASP A 78 -2.36 5.37 6.42
C ASP A 78 -0.83 5.49 6.40
N VAL A 79 -0.18 5.06 7.47
CA VAL A 79 1.24 5.34 7.71
C VAL A 79 2.17 4.41 6.91
N TYR A 80 1.92 3.10 6.90
CA TYR A 80 2.89 2.15 6.34
C TYR A 80 2.58 1.73 4.90
N TYR A 81 1.33 1.89 4.46
CA TYR A 81 0.97 1.64 3.07
C TYR A 81 0.89 2.93 2.27
N VAL A 82 0.04 3.89 2.67
CA VAL A 82 -0.25 5.09 1.87
C VAL A 82 0.94 6.06 1.84
N GLU A 83 1.60 6.34 2.97
CA GLU A 83 2.77 7.24 2.94
C GLU A 83 3.90 6.70 2.04
N HIS A 84 4.03 5.37 1.95
CA HIS A 84 5.04 4.69 1.14
C HIS A 84 4.67 4.58 -0.36
N LEU A 85 3.41 4.87 -0.74
CA LEU A 85 3.03 4.89 -2.15
C LEU A 85 3.86 5.93 -2.92
N PHE A 86 4.20 5.60 -4.15
CA PHE A 86 5.00 6.41 -5.06
C PHE A 86 6.47 6.64 -4.65
N PHE A 87 6.94 6.08 -3.52
CA PHE A 87 8.32 6.28 -3.06
C PHE A 87 9.39 5.85 -4.10
N SER A 88 9.14 4.73 -4.78
CA SER A 88 10.00 4.13 -5.80
C SER A 88 9.43 4.26 -7.24
N CYS A 89 8.41 5.08 -7.43
CA CYS A 89 7.77 5.20 -8.74
C CYS A 89 8.58 6.06 -9.71
N THR A 90 8.64 5.60 -10.95
CA THR A 90 9.06 6.40 -12.11
C THR A 90 8.03 7.48 -12.42
N THR A 91 8.41 8.48 -13.20
CA THR A 91 7.46 9.49 -13.71
C THR A 91 6.24 8.88 -14.39
N GLN A 92 6.43 7.83 -15.20
CA GLN A 92 5.34 7.11 -15.85
C GLN A 92 4.46 6.37 -14.84
N GLY A 93 5.08 5.72 -13.84
CA GLY A 93 4.36 5.05 -12.76
C GLY A 93 3.52 6.02 -11.93
N ILE A 94 4.00 7.24 -11.67
CA ILE A 94 3.23 8.28 -10.98
C ILE A 94 2.03 8.73 -11.82
N ASP A 95 2.24 9.04 -13.10
CA ASP A 95 1.17 9.49 -14.00
C ASP A 95 0.06 8.44 -14.12
N LEU A 96 0.44 7.17 -14.29
CA LEU A 96 -0.50 6.06 -14.36
C LEU A 96 -1.16 5.84 -13.00
N GLY A 97 -0.35 5.60 -11.97
CA GLY A 97 -0.79 5.12 -10.66
C GLY A 97 -1.70 6.11 -9.95
N TRP A 98 -1.41 7.42 -9.99
CA TRP A 98 -2.22 8.41 -9.27
C TRP A 98 -3.68 8.43 -9.71
N SER A 99 -3.93 8.19 -11.01
CA SER A 99 -5.30 8.11 -11.56
C SER A 99 -6.07 6.88 -11.08
N LEU A 100 -5.36 5.82 -10.65
CA LEU A 100 -5.93 4.57 -10.17
C LEU A 100 -6.23 4.59 -8.66
N VAL A 101 -5.57 5.45 -7.88
CA VAL A 101 -5.72 5.49 -6.42
C VAL A 101 -7.16 5.88 -6.03
N PRO A 102 -7.86 5.05 -5.22
CA PRO A 102 -9.19 5.37 -4.69
C PRO A 102 -9.22 6.66 -3.86
N LYS A 103 -10.38 7.33 -3.79
CA LYS A 103 -10.50 8.68 -3.22
C LYS A 103 -10.15 8.77 -1.73
N ASN A 104 -10.52 7.76 -0.94
CA ASN A 104 -10.13 7.67 0.46
C ASN A 104 -8.60 7.60 0.63
N LEU A 105 -7.91 6.77 -0.17
CA LEU A 105 -6.45 6.66 -0.12
C LEU A 105 -5.75 7.90 -0.68
N GLN A 106 -6.31 8.54 -1.72
CA GLN A 106 -5.81 9.84 -2.21
C GLN A 106 -5.88 10.91 -1.10
N GLN A 107 -6.96 10.92 -0.32
CA GLN A 107 -7.12 11.87 0.78
C GLN A 107 -6.09 11.62 1.90
N LEU A 108 -5.86 10.35 2.28
CA LEU A 108 -4.80 9.99 3.23
C LEU A 108 -3.43 10.46 2.74
N TYR A 109 -3.10 10.16 1.48
CA TYR A 109 -1.85 10.58 0.87
C TYR A 109 -1.65 12.10 0.92
N ILE A 110 -2.66 12.87 0.52
CA ILE A 110 -2.61 14.34 0.53
C ILE A 110 -2.55 14.89 1.96
N ASN A 111 -3.25 14.28 2.91
CA ASN A 111 -3.21 14.73 4.30
C ASN A 111 -1.79 14.62 4.89
N PHE A 112 -1.06 13.58 4.52
CA PHE A 112 0.32 13.39 4.95
C PHE A 112 1.32 14.23 4.16
N HIS A 113 1.31 14.12 2.82
CA HIS A 113 2.31 14.74 1.94
C HIS A 113 2.00 16.21 1.57
N GLY A 114 0.78 16.68 1.84
CA GLY A 114 0.30 18.03 1.51
C GLY A 114 -0.16 18.24 0.07
N LEU A 115 0.21 17.34 -0.85
CA LEU A 115 -0.16 17.40 -2.27
C LEU A 115 -0.17 16.00 -2.92
N ALA A 116 -0.72 15.91 -4.14
CA ALA A 116 -0.62 14.73 -4.99
C ALA A 116 0.85 14.36 -5.28
N PRO A 117 1.17 13.09 -5.60
CA PRO A 117 2.53 12.70 -5.92
C PRO A 117 3.06 13.53 -7.09
N ASN A 118 4.28 14.05 -6.94
CA ASN A 118 4.93 14.85 -7.96
C ASN A 118 6.02 14.05 -8.66
N LYS A 119 6.26 14.41 -9.93
CA LYS A 119 7.42 13.93 -10.68
C LYS A 119 8.63 14.55 -9.98
N LYS A 120 9.41 13.76 -9.24
CA LYS A 120 10.74 14.23 -8.83
C LYS A 120 11.50 14.50 -10.14
N LEU A 121 11.80 15.78 -10.38
CA LEU A 121 12.59 16.27 -11.52
C LEU A 121 13.99 15.66 -11.51
#